data_AF-A0A9D9UK47-F1
#
_entry.id   AF-A0A9D9UK47-F1
#
_cell.length_a   1.000
_cell.length_b   1.000
_cell.length_c   1.000
_cell.angle_alpha   90.00
_cell.angle_beta   90.00
_cell.angle_gamma   90.00
#
_symmetry.space_group_name_H-M   'P 1'
#
loop_
_entity.id
_entity.type
_entity.pdbx_description
1 polymer ?
#
loop_
_entity_poly.entity_id
_entity_poly.type
_entity_poly.pdbx_seq_one_letter_code
_entity_poly.pdbx_strand_id
1 'polypeptide(L)' 'FKDAFNLTYKDETYPDGWFDVDYLGIDQGPIILQIQNHENELIWNVMKKNPYIIAGLKKAGFSGGWLGK' A
#
# COMPACT_ATOMS: atom_id res chain seq x y z
N PHE A 1 -13.40 0.76 0.46
CA PHE A 1 -13.64 -0.59 -0.07
C PHE A 1 -13.53 -1.56 1.10
N LYS A 2 -14.36 -2.62 1.13
CA LYS A 2 -14.21 -3.67 2.15
C LYS A 2 -12.97 -4.51 1.88
N ASP A 3 -12.57 -5.33 2.85
CA ASP A 3 -11.37 -6.16 2.76
C ASP A 3 -11.42 -7.13 1.58
N ALA A 4 -12.50 -7.90 1.49
CA ALA A 4 -12.71 -8.87 0.42
C ALA A 4 -14.21 -9.03 0.09
N PHE A 5 -14.47 -9.64 -1.05
CA PHE A 5 -15.81 -10.09 -1.44
C PHE A 5 -15.72 -11.34 -2.33
N ASN A 6 -16.79 -12.12 -2.33
CA ASN A 6 -16.98 -13.26 -3.24
C ASN A 6 -18.43 -13.31 -3.72
N LEU A 7 -18.66 -12.84 -4.95
CA LEU A 7 -20.00 -12.78 -5.55
C LEU A 7 -20.57 -14.15 -5.95
N THR A 8 -19.72 -15.18 -6.02
CA THR A 8 -20.14 -16.56 -6.35
C THR A 8 -20.59 -17.33 -5.11
N TYR A 9 -20.21 -16.90 -3.91
CA TYR A 9 -20.66 -17.51 -2.66
C TYR A 9 -22.03 -16.91 -2.29
N LYS A 10 -23.08 -17.71 -2.44
CA LYS A 10 -24.46 -17.31 -2.15
C LYS A 10 -25.16 -18.35 -1.28
N ASP A 11 -25.85 -17.89 -0.24
CA ASP A 11 -26.71 -18.69 0.63
C ASP A 11 -27.89 -17.85 1.15
N GLU A 12 -28.68 -18.39 2.09
CA GLU A 12 -29.83 -17.68 2.68
C GLU A 12 -29.40 -16.40 3.44
N THR A 13 -28.18 -16.35 3.96
CA THR A 13 -27.61 -15.19 4.65
C THR A 13 -27.07 -14.16 3.66
N TYR A 14 -26.48 -14.62 2.55
CA TYR A 14 -25.81 -13.81 1.54
C TYR A 14 -26.39 -14.03 0.13
N PRO A 15 -27.65 -13.61 -0.14
CA PRO A 15 -28.31 -13.87 -1.43
C PRO A 15 -27.60 -13.19 -2.62
N ASP A 16 -26.90 -12.08 -2.38
CA ASP A 16 -26.24 -11.27 -3.41
C ASP A 16 -24.71 -11.46 -3.48
N GLY A 17 -24.16 -12.41 -2.71
CA GLY A 17 -22.72 -12.61 -2.58
C GLY A 17 -22.20 -12.25 -1.20
N TRP A 18 -21.07 -12.84 -0.82
CA TRP A 18 -20.41 -12.54 0.44
C TRP A 18 -19.52 -11.30 0.33
N PHE A 19 -19.55 -10.48 1.37
CA PHE A 19 -18.65 -9.35 1.56
C PHE A 19 -18.11 -9.41 2.97
N ASP A 20 -16.80 -9.24 3.11
CA ASP A 20 -16.19 -9.19 4.42
C ASP A 20 -16.76 -8.03 5.26
N VAL A 21 -16.83 -8.22 6.57
CA VAL A 21 -17.24 -7.18 7.53
C VAL A 21 -16.05 -6.43 8.09
N ASP A 22 -14.85 -7.02 7.98
CA ASP A 22 -13.63 -6.46 8.53
C ASP A 22 -13.02 -5.36 7.64
N TYR A 23 -12.19 -4.55 8.29
CA TYR A 23 -11.30 -3.59 7.65
C TYR A 23 -9.90 -3.78 8.21
N LEU A 24 -8.98 -4.25 7.39
CA LEU A 24 -7.60 -4.46 7.80
C LEU A 24 -6.74 -3.27 7.40
N GLY A 25 -6.00 -2.73 8.37
CA GLY A 25 -5.14 -1.56 8.13
C GLY A 25 -4.04 -1.81 7.09
N ILE A 26 -3.60 -3.07 6.94
CA ILE A 26 -2.62 -3.48 5.93
C ILE A 26 -3.19 -3.49 4.50
N ASP A 27 -4.51 -3.57 4.34
CA ASP A 27 -5.19 -3.53 3.03
C ASP A 27 -5.66 -2.11 2.71
N GLN A 28 -6.19 -1.39 3.70
CA GLN A 28 -6.67 -0.02 3.51
C GLN A 28 -5.54 1.00 3.42
N GLY A 29 -4.49 0.82 4.23
CA GLY A 29 -3.36 1.75 4.30
C GLY A 29 -2.67 1.96 2.94
N PRO A 30 -2.24 0.88 2.24
CA PRO A 30 -1.62 1.00 0.93
C PRO A 30 -2.50 1.69 -0.11
N ILE A 31 -3.83 1.55 -0.08
CA ILE A 31 -4.72 2.24 -1.01
C ILE A 31 -4.48 3.75 -0.95
N ILE A 32 -4.57 4.35 0.24
CA ILE A 32 -4.40 5.80 0.40
C ILE A 32 -2.95 6.22 0.20
N LEU A 33 -1.99 5.45 0.74
CA LEU A 33 -0.56 5.77 0.60
C LEU A 33 -0.12 5.78 -0.86
N GLN A 34 -0.62 4.84 -1.68
CA GLN A 34 -0.25 4.77 -3.09
C GLN A 34 -1.01 5.75 -3.96
N ILE A 35 -2.27 6.08 -3.65
CA ILE A 35 -2.97 7.20 -4.29
C ILE A 35 -2.14 8.49 -4.11
N GLN A 36 -1.71 8.79 -2.89
CA GLN A 36 -0.94 9.99 -2.63
C GLN A 36 0.45 9.95 -3.30
N ASN A 37 1.10 8.78 -3.35
CA ASN A 37 2.36 8.65 -4.09
C ASN A 37 2.17 8.88 -5.59
N HIS A 38 1.07 8.40 -6.17
CA HIS A 38 0.76 8.63 -7.58
C HIS A 38 0.52 10.11 -7.86
N GLU A 39 -0.17 10.82 -6.98
CA GLU A 39 -0.49 12.24 -7.18
C GLU A 39 0.73 13.16 -7.07
N ASN A 40 1.58 12.98 -6.05
CA ASN A 40 2.70 13.90 -5.81
C ASN A 40 3.90 13.29 -5.07
N GLU A 41 3.99 11.97 -5.03
CA GLU A 41 5.08 11.23 -4.37
C GLU A 41 5.28 11.56 -2.88
N LEU A 42 4.28 12.07 -2.16
CA LEU A 42 4.44 12.57 -0.78
C LEU A 42 5.19 11.58 0.13
N ILE A 43 4.73 10.33 0.19
CA ILE A 43 5.26 9.33 1.11
C ILE A 43 6.68 8.96 0.69
N TRP A 44 6.92 8.74 -0.61
CA TRP A 44 8.27 8.53 -1.12
C TRP A 44 9.20 9.69 -0.77
N ASN A 45 8.78 10.94 -0.97
CA ASN A 45 9.60 12.12 -0.67
C ASN A 45 9.89 12.29 0.82
N VAL A 46 9.01 11.82 1.70
CA VAL A 46 9.30 11.73 3.14
C VAL A 46 10.34 10.63 3.40
N MET A 47 10.16 9.43 2.84
CA MET A 47 11.05 8.28 3.05
C MET A 47 12.47 8.53 2.49
N LYS A 48 12.58 9.23 1.35
CA LYS A 48 13.84 9.63 0.72
C LYS A 48 14.72 10.49 1.64
N LYS A 49 14.16 11.15 2.67
CA LYS A 49 14.90 11.99 3.63
C LYS A 49 15.46 11.20 4.82
N ASN A 50 15.07 9.93 5.00
CA ASN A 50 15.49 9.16 6.16
C ASN A 50 16.94 8.65 5.99
N PRO A 51 17.88 9.05 6.85
CA PRO A 51 19.29 8.68 6.71
C PRO A 51 19.52 7.16 6.83
N TYR A 52 18.70 6.45 7.60
CA TYR A 52 18.81 5.00 7.76
C TYR A 52 18.38 4.25 6.49
N ILE A 53 17.33 4.73 5.81
CA ILE A 53 16.89 4.17 4.52
C ILE A 53 17.98 4.38 3.47
N ILE A 54 18.52 5.60 3.36
CA ILE A 54 19.62 5.92 2.44
C ILE A 54 20.83 5.02 2.70
N ALA A 55 21.26 4.92 3.96
CA ALA A 55 22.42 4.10 4.34
C ALA A 55 22.17 2.61 4.04
N GLY A 56 20.98 2.10 4.35
CA GLY A 56 20.58 0.72 4.05
C GLY A 56 20.61 0.40 2.56
N LEU A 57 20.02 1.27 1.74
CA LEU A 57 20.01 1.13 0.27
C LEU A 57 21.44 1.14 -0.31
N LYS A 58 22.29 2.09 0.12
CA LYS A 58 23.69 2.15 -0.31
C LYS A 58 24.47 0.89 0.11
N LYS A 59 24.27 0.40 1.34
CA LYS A 59 24.92 -0.82 1.83
C LYS A 59 24.46 -2.07 1.07
N ALA A 60 23.22 -2.08 0.59
CA ALA A 60 22.68 -3.15 -0.26
C ALA A 60 23.09 -3.02 -1.73
N GLY A 61 23.91 -2.03 -2.11
CA GLY A 61 24.43 -1.86 -3.47
C GLY A 61 23.51 -1.09 -4.43
N PHE A 62 22.40 -0.53 -3.95
CA PHE A 62 21.56 0.35 -4.77
C PHE A 62 22.26 1.68 -5.03
N SER A 63 22.11 2.21 -6.25
CA SER A 63 22.68 3.48 -6.68
C SER A 63 21.84 4.14 -7.78
N GLY A 64 22.14 5.40 -8.10
CA GLY A 64 21.46 6.16 -9.16
C GLY A 64 20.10 6.76 -8.74
N GLY A 65 19.35 7.29 -9.70
CA GLY A 65 18.04 7.89 -9.48
C GLY A 65 18.07 9.04 -8.47
N TRP A 66 17.12 9.05 -7.53
CA TRP A 66 17.09 10.02 -6.43
C TRP A 66 18.20 9.81 -5.39
N LEU A 67 18.73 8.59 -5.28
CA LEU A 67 19.73 8.22 -4.26
C LEU A 67 21.14 8.68 -4.64
N GLY A 68 21.38 8.95 -5.92
CA GLY A 68 22.64 9.45 -6.47
C GLY A 68 22.66 10.94 -6.79
N LYS A 69 21.58 11.68 -6.52
CA LYS A 69 21.56 13.15 -6.56
C LYS A 69 21.96 13.71 -5.20
#